data_AF-A0A382MA12-F1
#
_entry.id   AF-A0A382MA12-F1
#
_cell.length_a   1.000
_cell.length_b   1.000
_cell.length_c   1.000
_cell.angle_alpha   90.00
_cell.angle_beta   90.00
_cell.angle_gamma   90.00
#
_symmetry.space_group_name_H-M   'P 1'
#
loop_
_entity.id
_entity.type
_entity.pdbx_description
1 polymer ?
#
loop_
_entity_poly.entity_id
_entity_poly.type
_entity_poly.pdbx_seq_one_letter_code
_entity_poly.pdbx_strand_id
1 'polypeptide(L)' 'MGLPDKLNPLLRDLPVYQPGRPLEEVAREIGSSPDHLIKLASNENPLGPSPKAVAAMENAAGEMNRYPDGNVFYLREHLS' A
#
# COMPACT_ATOMS: atom_id res chain seq x y z
N MET A 1 22.58 -17.77 6.57
CA MET A 1 22.01 -18.75 5.61
C MET A 1 22.16 -18.13 4.22
N GLY A 2 23.07 -18.64 3.38
CA GLY A 2 23.23 -18.12 2.02
C GLY A 2 22.02 -18.52 1.17
N LEU A 3 21.61 -17.66 0.24
CA LEU A 3 20.54 -18.00 -0.69
C LEU A 3 20.96 -19.28 -1.46
N PRO A 4 20.12 -20.31 -1.51
CA PRO A 4 20.51 -21.65 -1.98
C PRO A 4 20.80 -21.75 -3.48
N ASP A 5 20.55 -20.70 -4.26
CA ASP A 5 20.75 -20.72 -5.71
C ASP A 5 21.42 -19.44 -6.22
N LYS A 6 22.11 -19.56 -7.36
CA LYS A 6 22.57 -18.40 -8.13
C LYS A 6 21.34 -17.64 -8.60
N LEU A 7 21.11 -16.45 -8.03
CA LEU A 7 20.10 -15.51 -8.49
C LEU A 7 20.29 -15.21 -9.99
N ASN A 8 19.20 -14.86 -10.67
CA ASN A 8 19.25 -14.39 -12.05
C ASN A 8 20.32 -13.27 -12.17
N PRO A 9 21.32 -13.40 -13.07
CA PRO A 9 22.40 -12.42 -13.20
C PRO A 9 21.92 -10.97 -13.38
N LEU A 10 20.73 -10.77 -13.96
CA LEU A 10 20.11 -9.46 -14.12
C LEU A 10 19.81 -8.74 -12.79
N LEU A 11 19.69 -9.48 -11.68
CA LEU A 11 19.43 -8.91 -10.36
C LEU A 11 20.68 -8.33 -9.69
N ARG A 12 21.88 -8.63 -10.20
CA ARG A 12 23.15 -8.31 -9.53
C ARG A 12 23.34 -6.81 -9.31
N ASP A 13 22.99 -6.02 -10.31
CA ASP A 13 23.24 -4.58 -10.34
C ASP A 13 21.98 -3.76 -10.10
N LEU A 14 20.86 -4.42 -9.75
CA LEU A 14 19.64 -3.71 -9.39
C LEU A 14 19.86 -2.97 -8.07
N PRO A 15 19.52 -1.66 -8.00
CA PRO A 15 19.58 -0.95 -6.74
C PRO A 15 18.63 -1.59 -5.74
N VAL A 16 19.04 -1.62 -4.47
CA VAL A 16 18.16 -2.05 -3.38
C VAL A 16 16.97 -1.09 -3.34
N TYR A 17 15.76 -1.66 -3.33
CA TYR A 17 14.54 -0.87 -3.21
C TYR A 17 14.56 -0.09 -1.90
N GLN A 18 14.41 1.23 -2.00
CA GLN A 18 14.23 2.11 -0.87
C GLN A 18 12.74 2.41 -0.71
N PRO A 19 12.05 1.82 0.29
CA PRO A 19 10.66 2.16 0.54
C PRO A 19 10.53 3.63 0.92
N GLY A 20 9.36 4.22 0.65
CA GLY A 20 9.02 5.54 1.15
C GLY A 20 9.13 5.58 2.68
N ARG A 21 9.62 6.71 3.22
CA ARG A 21 9.85 6.87 4.66
C ARG A 21 8.51 6.92 5.41
N PRO A 22 8.28 6.04 6.40
CA PRO A 22 7.09 6.11 7.25
C PRO A 22 7.01 7.43 8.01
N LEU A 23 5.80 7.93 8.26
CA LEU A 23 5.58 9.19 8.98
C LEU A 23 6.16 9.11 10.40
N GLU A 24 6.02 7.94 11.02
CA GLU A 24 6.47 7.63 12.38
C GLU A 24 8.00 7.63 12.48
N GLU A 25 8.69 7.20 11.42
CA GLU A 25 10.14 7.21 11.35
C GLU A 25 10.66 8.65 11.30
N VAL A 26 10.06 9.47 10.43
CA VAL A 26 10.38 10.90 10.31
C VAL A 26 10.11 11.62 11.64
N ALA A 27 8.97 11.35 12.27
CA ALA A 27 8.61 11.93 13.57
C ALA A 27 9.66 11.64 14.65
N ARG A 28 10.10 10.37 14.74
CA ARG A 28 11.12 9.93 15.70
C ARG A 28 12.48 10.61 15.46
N GLU A 29 12.91 10.75 14.21
CA GLU A 29 14.21 11.37 13.89
C GLU A 29 14.28 12.84 14.24
N ILE A 30 13.20 13.59 14.03
CA ILE A 30 13.18 15.04 14.29
C ILE A 30 12.71 15.37 15.72
N GLY A 31 12.39 14.36 16.53
CA GLY A 31 11.90 14.54 17.90
C GLY A 31 10.50 15.16 17.99
N SER A 32 9.63 14.88 17.01
CA SER A 32 8.25 15.41 16.96
C SER A 32 7.22 14.29 17.13
N SER A 33 5.98 14.67 17.45
CA SER A 33 4.83 13.76 17.35
C SER A 33 4.45 13.60 15.86
N PRO A 34 4.05 12.38 15.41
CA PRO A 34 3.47 12.19 14.08
C PRO A 34 2.28 13.13 13.80
N ASP A 35 1.49 13.48 14.84
CA ASP A 35 0.33 14.36 14.72
C ASP A 35 0.70 15.81 14.33
N HIS A 36 1.96 16.20 14.50
CA HIS A 36 2.47 17.52 14.08
C HIS A 36 3.03 17.51 12.65
N LEU A 37 3.05 16.36 11.98
CA LEU A 37 3.56 16.25 10.62
C LEU A 37 2.44 16.40 9.60
N ILE A 38 2.69 17.19 8.56
CA ILE A 38 1.80 17.32 7.40
C ILE A 38 2.39 16.49 6.25
N LYS A 39 1.67 15.45 5.83
CA LYS A 39 2.11 14.56 4.74
C LYS A 39 1.66 15.10 3.37
N LEU A 40 2.63 15.48 2.52
CA LEU A 40 2.39 16.01 1.17
C LEU A 40 3.19 15.28 0.07
N ALA A 41 3.81 14.14 0.38
CA ALA A 41 4.84 13.54 -0.46
C ALA A 41 4.36 12.39 -1.38
N SER A 42 3.07 12.03 -1.37
CA SER A 42 2.57 10.79 -2.03
C SER A 42 1.33 10.98 -2.91
N ASN A 43 0.94 12.21 -3.22
CA ASN A 43 -0.28 12.52 -4.01
C ASN A 43 -1.56 11.87 -3.43
N GLU A 44 -1.60 11.66 -2.11
CA GLU A 44 -2.76 11.11 -1.42
C GLU A 44 -3.90 12.14 -1.40
N ASN A 45 -5.15 11.66 -1.39
CA ASN A 45 -6.31 12.54 -1.26
C ASN A 45 -6.44 13.02 0.20
N PRO A 46 -6.30 14.32 0.50
CA PRO A 46 -6.37 14.82 1.88
C PRO A 46 -7.77 14.69 2.50
N LEU A 47 -8.80 14.44 1.69
CA LEU A 47 -10.17 14.22 2.17
C LEU A 47 -10.41 12.77 2.64
N GLY A 48 -9.44 11.88 2.45
CA GLY A 48 -9.61 10.45 2.71
C GLY A 48 -10.44 9.74 1.62
N PRO A 49 -10.80 8.46 1.84
CA PRO A 49 -11.59 7.68 0.89
C PRO A 49 -13.05 8.16 0.84
N SER A 50 -13.75 7.83 -0.25
CA SER A 50 -15.19 8.06 -0.37
C SER A 50 -15.97 7.36 0.76
N PRO A 51 -16.93 8.02 1.43
CA PRO A 51 -17.77 7.36 2.43
C PRO A 51 -18.51 6.11 1.90
N LYS A 52 -18.88 6.12 0.62
CA LYS A 52 -19.49 4.94 -0.04
C LYS A 52 -18.50 3.77 -0.15
N ALA A 53 -17.23 4.07 -0.40
CA ALA A 53 -16.18 3.06 -0.48
C ALA A 53 -15.89 2.46 0.90
N VAL A 54 -15.86 3.30 1.95
CA VAL A 54 -15.69 2.82 3.34
C VAL A 54 -16.81 1.85 3.73
N ALA A 55 -18.07 2.25 3.52
CA ALA A 55 -19.21 1.38 3.81
C ALA A 55 -19.18 0.06 3.01
N ALA A 56 -18.77 0.10 1.74
CA ALA A 56 -18.61 -1.11 0.93
C ALA A 56 -17.51 -2.05 1.48
N MET A 57 -16.38 -1.49 1.93
CA MET A 57 -15.29 -2.27 2.54
C MET A 57 -15.72 -2.91 3.87
N GLU A 58 -16.44 -2.17 4.72
CA GLU A 58 -16.96 -2.69 5.99
C GLU A 58 -17.92 -3.86 5.75
N ASN A 59 -18.83 -3.73 4.79
CA ASN A 59 -19.75 -4.81 4.42
C ASN A 59 -19.02 -6.05 3.85
N ALA A 60 -17.91 -5.85 3.14
CA ALA A 60 -17.13 -6.94 2.55
C ALA A 60 -16.18 -7.62 3.54
N ALA A 61 -15.90 -7.00 4.70
CA ALA A 61 -14.88 -7.47 5.65
C ALA A 61 -15.12 -8.90 6.15
N GLY A 62 -16.39 -9.28 6.35
CA GLY A 62 -16.76 -10.62 6.82
C GLY A 62 -16.44 -11.76 5.84
N GLU A 63 -16.25 -11.46 4.56
CA GLU A 63 -16.04 -12.45 3.50
C GLU A 63 -14.57 -12.49 3.02
N MET A 64 -13.66 -11.75 3.65
CA MET A 64 -12.25 -11.62 3.25
C MET A 64 -11.45 -12.93 3.34
N ASN A 65 -12.00 -13.98 3.95
CA ASN A 65 -11.40 -15.32 3.98
C ASN A 65 -11.55 -16.07 2.64
N ARG A 66 -12.34 -15.53 1.69
CA ARG A 66 -12.55 -16.14 0.37
C ARG A 66 -11.66 -15.48 -0.67
N TYR A 67 -11.22 -16.28 -1.64
CA TYR A 67 -10.57 -15.73 -2.83
C TYR A 67 -11.55 -14.82 -3.60
N PRO A 68 -11.07 -13.68 -4.14
CA PRO A 68 -11.89 -12.81 -4.96
C PRO A 68 -12.19 -13.46 -6.32
N ASP A 69 -13.13 -12.88 -7.07
CA ASP A 69 -13.27 -13.17 -8.50
C ASP A 69 -12.00 -12.77 -9.25
N GLY A 70 -11.27 -13.76 -9.76
CA GLY A 70 -10.01 -13.56 -10.48
C GLY A 70 -10.15 -12.79 -11.80
N ASN A 71 -11.35 -12.75 -12.39
CA ASN A 71 -11.61 -11.98 -13.61
C ASN A 71 -12.08 -10.55 -13.33
N VAL A 72 -12.39 -10.23 -12.06
CA VAL A 72 -12.91 -8.93 -11.62
C VAL A 72 -14.13 -8.49 -12.45
N PHE A 73 -15.00 -9.44 -12.78
CA PHE A 73 -16.12 -9.31 -13.72
C PHE A 73 -16.99 -8.09 -13.40
N TYR A 74 -17.47 -8.00 -12.15
CA TYR A 74 -18.36 -6.92 -11.75
C TYR A 74 -17.70 -5.54 -11.81
N LEU A 75 -16.40 -5.42 -11.51
CA LEU A 75 -15.72 -4.14 -11.60
C LEU A 75 -15.61 -3.69 -13.07
N ARG A 76 -15.29 -4.62 -13.98
CA ARG A 76 -15.16 -4.33 -15.42
C ARG A 76 -16.47 -3.84 -16.02
N GLU A 77 -17.59 -4.47 -15.67
CA GLU A 77 -18.92 -4.06 -16.12
C GLU A 77 -19.29 -2.63 -15.67
N HIS A 78 -18.75 -2.13 -14.55
CA HIS A 78 -19.04 -0.77 -14.07
C HIS A 78 -18.06 0.30 -14.56
N LEU A 79 -16.92 -0.10 -15.14
CA LEU A 79 -15.88 0.81 -15.64
C LEU A 79 -15.87 0.95 -17.17
N SER A 80 -16.50 0.01 -17.88
CA SER A 80 -16.56 -0.02 -19.35
C SER A 80 -17.79 0.72 -19.87
#